data_AF-A0A2R5FYE8-F1
#
_entry.id   AF-A0A2R5FYE8-F1
#
_cell.length_a   1.000
_cell.length_b   1.000
_cell.length_c   1.000
_cell.angle_alpha   90.00
_cell.angle_beta   90.00
_cell.angle_gamma   90.00
#
_symmetry.space_group_name_H-M   'P 1'
#
loop_
_entity.id
_entity.type
_entity.pdbx_description
1 polymer ?
#
loop_
_entity_poly.entity_id
_entity_poly.type
_entity_poly.pdbx_seq_one_letter_code
_entity_poly.pdbx_strand_id
1 'polypeptide(L)'
;MVIFVMQTLIRWKLKEVMARYDIKAGDLANELNISANSVTNLRKAKTMPRLDGNSLNNLCNALNRLAHNLDKQITPFDLISYTPDSGTFDPSGNPGSGSNEDTSLSKHKPQSIDPDTQACFSAA
;
A
#
# COMPACT_ATOMS: atom_id res chain seq x y z
N MET A 1 -15.40 -2.83 -28.77
CA MET A 1 -15.99 -2.82 -27.41
C MET A 1 -14.84 -2.68 -26.43
N VAL A 2 -14.65 -1.49 -25.86
CA VAL A 2 -13.52 -1.24 -24.94
C VAL A 2 -14.00 -1.64 -23.55
N ILE A 3 -13.49 -2.76 -23.04
CA ILE A 3 -13.75 -3.20 -21.67
C ILE A 3 -12.96 -2.26 -20.76
N PHE A 4 -13.65 -1.36 -20.08
CA PHE A 4 -13.08 -0.51 -19.05
C PHE A 4 -13.06 -1.33 -17.75
N VAL A 5 -11.93 -1.98 -17.45
CA VAL A 5 -11.73 -2.63 -16.16
C VAL A 5 -11.66 -1.52 -15.11
N MET A 6 -12.73 -1.34 -14.36
CA MET A 6 -12.77 -0.49 -13.18
C MET A 6 -11.90 -1.18 -12.11
N GLN A 7 -10.60 -0.88 -12.11
CA GLN A 7 -9.74 -1.39 -11.05
C GLN A 7 -10.25 -0.85 -9.71
N THR A 8 -10.58 -1.73 -8.76
CA THR A 8 -10.77 -1.40 -7.33
C THR A 8 -9.60 -0.54 -6.89
N LEU A 9 -9.79 0.77 -6.83
CA LEU A 9 -8.70 1.72 -6.61
C LEU A 9 -8.79 2.25 -5.18
N ILE A 10 -7.86 1.84 -4.34
CA ILE A 10 -7.57 2.58 -3.10
C ILE A 10 -7.04 3.94 -3.54
N ARG A 11 -7.89 4.96 -3.42
CA ARG A 11 -7.54 6.34 -3.78
C ARG A 11 -6.72 6.95 -2.66
N TRP A 12 -5.63 7.58 -3.06
CA TRP A 12 -4.76 8.30 -2.15
C TRP A 12 -5.21 9.76 -2.04
N LYS A 13 -5.46 10.20 -0.80
CA LYS A 13 -6.08 11.50 -0.48
C LYS A 13 -5.16 12.47 0.25
N LEU A 14 -3.86 12.18 0.32
CA LEU A 14 -2.90 13.04 1.02
C LEU A 14 -2.95 14.50 0.55
N LYS A 15 -3.08 14.73 -0.76
CA LYS A 15 -3.18 16.09 -1.32
C LYS A 15 -4.37 16.87 -0.76
N GLU A 16 -5.53 16.21 -0.63
CA GLU A 16 -6.75 16.83 -0.12
C GLU A 16 -6.64 17.12 1.37
N VAL A 17 -6.08 16.17 2.14
CA VAL A 17 -5.85 16.35 3.58
C VAL A 17 -4.88 17.51 3.83
N MET A 18 -3.76 17.56 3.12
CA MET A 18 -2.80 18.67 3.25
C MET A 18 -3.42 20.02 2.89
N ALA A 19 -4.23 20.08 1.82
CA ALA A 19 -4.91 21.31 1.42
C ALA A 19 -5.98 21.77 2.43
N ARG A 20 -6.68 20.83 3.07
CA ARG A 20 -7.72 21.12 4.07
C ARG A 20 -7.16 21.81 5.32
N TYR A 21 -5.97 21.41 5.75
CA TYR A 21 -5.32 21.92 6.97
C TYR A 21 -4.18 22.92 6.69
N ASP A 22 -4.08 23.43 5.46
CA ASP A 22 -3.02 24.34 4.99
C ASP A 22 -1.58 23.85 5.27
N ILE A 23 -1.36 22.54 5.18
CA ILE A 23 -0.04 21.94 5.47
C ILE A 23 0.86 22.09 4.25
N LYS A 24 2.00 22.75 4.43
CA LYS A 24 3.01 22.91 3.37
C LYS A 24 3.84 21.63 3.22
N ALA A 25 4.15 21.31 1.96
CA ALA A 25 4.97 20.14 1.64
C ALA A 25 6.40 20.24 2.19
N GLY A 26 6.96 21.45 2.31
CA GLY A 26 8.27 21.67 2.91
C GLY A 26 8.28 21.34 4.40
N ASP A 27 7.28 21.82 5.15
CA ASP A 27 7.16 21.58 6.59
C ASP A 27 6.95 20.08 6.87
N LEU A 28 6.12 19.41 6.07
CA LEU A 28 5.92 17.96 6.16
C LEU A 28 7.21 17.16 5.86
N ALA A 29 8.02 17.63 4.90
CA ALA A 29 9.30 17.00 4.58
C ALA A 29 10.30 17.11 5.75
N ASN A 30 10.38 18.29 6.36
CA ASN A 30 11.23 18.55 7.52
C ASN A 30 10.82 17.70 8.72
N GLU A 31 9.51 17.64 9.00
CA GLU A 31 8.95 16.87 10.12
C GLU A 31 9.20 15.36 9.96
N LEU A 32 9.06 14.83 8.74
CA LEU A 32 9.29 13.42 8.45
C LEU A 32 10.77 13.06 8.20
N ASN A 33 11.67 14.04 8.17
CA ASN A 33 13.08 13.88 7.79
C ASN A 33 13.26 13.18 6.43
N ILE A 34 12.39 13.51 5.45
CA ILE A 34 12.48 13.00 4.07
C ILE A 34 12.65 14.13 3.07
N SER A 35 13.09 13.81 1.86
CA SER A 35 13.26 14.82 0.81
C SER A 35 11.92 15.45 0.39
N ALA A 36 11.95 16.73 0.03
CA ALA A 36 10.78 17.43 -0.54
C ALA A 36 10.25 16.75 -1.81
N ASN A 37 11.12 16.10 -2.58
CA ASN A 37 10.75 15.30 -3.74
C ASN A 37 9.90 14.09 -3.34
N SER A 38 10.26 13.41 -2.24
CA SER A 38 9.49 12.28 -1.69
C SER A 38 8.08 12.73 -1.32
N VAL A 39 7.93 13.83 -0.59
CA VAL A 39 6.61 14.39 -0.23
C VAL A 39 5.82 14.79 -1.48
N THR A 40 6.47 15.40 -2.47
CA THR A 40 5.83 15.78 -3.73
C THR A 40 5.33 14.55 -4.50
N ASN A 41 6.10 13.48 -4.54
CA ASN A 41 5.71 12.21 -5.15
C ASN A 41 4.54 11.57 -4.40
N LEU A 42 4.58 11.53 -3.06
CA LEU A 42 3.46 11.06 -2.25
C LEU A 42 2.19 11.87 -2.52
N ARG A 43 2.29 13.20 -2.60
CA ARG A 43 1.14 14.08 -2.87
C ARG A 43 0.56 13.89 -4.28
N LYS A 44 1.40 13.59 -5.27
CA LYS A 44 0.99 13.39 -6.67
C LYS A 44 0.45 11.98 -6.95
N ALA A 45 0.73 11.02 -6.08
CA ALA A 45 0.26 9.65 -6.24
C ALA A 45 -1.28 9.61 -6.25
N LYS A 46 -1.85 8.96 -7.26
CA LYS A 46 -3.30 8.73 -7.35
C LYS A 46 -3.73 7.48 -6.57
N THR A 47 -2.86 6.48 -6.55
CA THR A 47 -3.00 5.22 -5.83
C THR A 47 -2.13 5.21 -4.59
N MET A 48 -2.46 4.35 -3.63
CA MET A 48 -1.65 4.18 -2.42
C MET A 48 -0.21 3.78 -2.79
N PRO A 49 0.81 4.57 -2.41
CA PRO A 49 2.21 4.20 -2.64
C PRO A 49 2.62 3.07 -1.68
N ARG A 50 3.72 2.37 -2.00
CA ARG A 50 4.31 1.37 -1.09
C ARG A 50 4.81 2.08 0.17
N LEU A 51 4.05 1.95 1.26
CA LEU A 51 4.32 2.52 2.57
C LEU A 51 4.17 1.41 3.61
N ASP A 52 5.13 1.31 4.51
CA ASP A 52 5.02 0.44 5.67
C ASP A 52 4.14 1.06 6.77
N GLY A 53 3.63 0.24 7.68
CA GLY A 53 2.81 0.71 8.80
C GLY A 53 3.50 1.79 9.64
N ASN A 54 4.83 1.68 9.81
CA ASN A 54 5.62 2.67 10.54
C ASN A 54 5.69 4.02 9.81
N SER A 55 5.90 4.01 8.49
CA SER A 55 5.91 5.21 7.66
C SER A 55 4.54 5.89 7.62
N LEU A 56 3.46 5.09 7.55
CA LEU A 56 2.09 5.59 7.58
C LEU A 56 1.75 6.22 8.94
N ASN A 57 2.16 5.59 10.04
CA ASN A 57 2.00 6.13 11.39
C ASN A 57 2.74 7.46 11.55
N ASN A 58 4.01 7.51 11.14
CA ASN A 58 4.80 8.74 11.19
C ASN A 58 4.20 9.85 10.34
N LEU A 59 3.69 9.53 9.15
CA LEU A 59 2.97 10.46 8.30
C LEU A 59 1.73 11.03 9.01
N CYS A 60 0.91 10.18 9.64
CA CYS A 60 -0.25 10.64 10.39
C CYS A 60 0.17 11.54 11.56
N ASN A 61 1.20 11.17 12.33
CA ASN A 61 1.68 11.98 13.44
C ASN A 61 2.20 13.34 12.97
N ALA A 62 3.01 13.37 11.91
CA ALA A 62 3.52 14.60 11.32
C ALA A 62 2.39 15.54 10.86
N LEU A 63 1.38 14.99 10.18
CA LEU A 63 0.22 15.75 9.73
C LEU A 63 -0.55 16.35 10.92
N ASN A 64 -0.77 15.57 11.98
CA ASN A 64 -1.47 16.05 13.18
C ASN A 64 -0.68 17.14 13.92
N ARG A 65 0.66 17.12 13.88
CA ARG A 65 1.50 18.16 14.48
C ARG A 65 1.50 19.47 13.68
N LEU A 66 1.44 19.37 12.34
CA LEU A 66 1.52 20.52 11.43
C LEU A 66 0.15 21.15 11.13
N ALA A 67 -0.93 20.42 11.30
CA ALA A 67 -2.28 20.92 11.05
C ALA A 67 -2.66 22.04 12.04
N HIS A 68 -3.07 23.19 11.50
CA HIS A 68 -3.66 24.27 12.28
C HIS A 68 -5.19 24.10 12.30
N ASN A 69 -5.82 24.18 13.48
CA ASN A 69 -7.28 24.00 13.66
C ASN A 69 -7.75 22.56 13.39
N LEU A 70 -7.24 21.63 14.20
CA LEU A 70 -7.59 20.23 14.10
C LEU A 70 -8.93 19.96 14.82
N ASP A 71 -10.05 20.00 14.10
CA ASP A 71 -11.36 19.57 14.67
C ASP A 71 -11.36 18.08 15.04
N LYS A 72 -10.60 17.27 14.28
CA LYS A 72 -10.46 15.83 14.46
C LYS A 72 -9.08 15.35 14.05
N GLN A 73 -8.53 14.41 14.81
CA GLN A 73 -7.25 13.76 14.49
C GLN A 73 -7.29 13.10 13.10
N ILE A 74 -6.26 13.39 12.29
CA ILE A 74 -6.05 12.77 10.98
C ILE A 74 -5.63 11.32 11.20
N THR A 75 -6.45 10.40 10.69
CA THR A 75 -6.20 8.96 10.77
C THR A 75 -5.78 8.39 9.42
N PRO A 76 -5.22 7.16 9.37
CA PRO A 76 -4.92 6.50 8.09
C PRO A 76 -6.12 6.43 7.14
N PHE A 77 -7.33 6.30 7.67
CA PHE A 77 -8.57 6.27 6.90
C PHE A 77 -8.91 7.61 6.23
N ASP A 78 -8.40 8.74 6.74
CA ASP A 78 -8.55 10.03 6.07
C ASP A 78 -7.65 10.14 4.83
N LEU A 79 -6.55 9.38 4.79
CA LEU A 79 -5.58 9.35 3.70
C LEU A 79 -5.96 8.39 2.58
N ILE A 80 -6.80 7.39 2.85
CA ILE A 80 -7.20 6.37 1.88
C ILE A 80 -8.72 6.34 1.71
N SER A 81 -9.19 6.23 0.47
CA SER A 81 -10.61 5.99 0.19
C SER A 81 -10.76 4.74 -0.64
N TYR A 82 -11.56 3.81 -0.13
CA TYR A 82 -11.97 2.63 -0.86
C TYR A 82 -13.21 2.96 -1.68
N THR A 83 -13.22 2.53 -2.93
CA THR A 83 -14.41 2.50 -3.76
C THR A 83 -14.47 1.08 -4.33
N PRO A 84 -15.52 0.29 -3.98
CA PRO A 84 -15.66 -1.05 -4.53
C PRO A 84 -15.78 -0.97 -6.04
N ASP A 85 -15.21 -1.95 -6.73
CA ASP A 85 -15.51 -2.15 -8.14
C ASP A 85 -17.01 -2.43 -8.22
N SER A 86 -17.75 -1.56 -8.88
CA SER A 86 -19.13 -1.85 -9.24
C SER A 86 -19.07 -2.85 -10.38
N GLY A 87 -18.71 -4.09 -10.07
CA GLY A 87 -18.97 -5.21 -10.96
C GLY A 87 -20.45 -5.15 -11.26
N THR A 88 -20.81 -4.87 -12.51
CA THR A 88 -22.17 -5.06 -12.97
C THR A 88 -22.43 -6.54 -12.83
N PHE A 89 -22.98 -6.93 -11.68
CA PHE A 89 -23.67 -8.20 -11.52
C PHE A 89 -24.90 -8.05 -12.37
N ASP A 90 -24.76 -8.35 -13.66
CA ASP A 90 -25.86 -8.42 -14.60
C ASP A 90 -26.81 -9.52 -14.07
N PRO A 91 -28.01 -9.19 -13.56
CA PRO A 91 -28.94 -10.22 -13.08
C PRO A 91 -29.56 -11.01 -14.23
N SER A 92 -29.15 -10.73 -15.48
CA SER A 92 -29.65 -11.36 -16.68
C SER A 92 -28.65 -12.37 -17.25
N GLY A 93 -28.69 -13.60 -16.71
CA GLY A 93 -28.45 -14.79 -17.54
C GLY A 93 -27.31 -15.73 -17.13
N ASN A 94 -27.72 -16.81 -16.46
CA ASN A 94 -27.11 -18.14 -16.38
C ASN A 94 -26.21 -18.45 -15.15
N PRO A 95 -26.70 -19.23 -14.16
CA PRO A 95 -25.85 -19.85 -13.15
C PRO A 95 -25.14 -21.05 -13.79
N GLY A 96 -24.08 -20.76 -14.55
CA GLY A 96 -23.28 -21.76 -15.24
C GLY A 96 -21.99 -22.06 -14.49
N SER A 97 -21.98 -23.22 -13.84
CA SER A 97 -20.78 -24.01 -13.55
C SER A 97 -19.87 -23.54 -12.40
N GLY A 98 -20.22 -24.00 -11.20
CA GLY A 98 -19.19 -24.61 -10.37
C GLY A 98 -18.65 -25.84 -11.10
N SER A 99 -17.33 -25.90 -11.25
CA SER A 99 -16.61 -27.15 -11.45
C SER A 99 -15.34 -27.05 -10.63
N ASN A 100 -15.39 -27.72 -9.48
CA ASN A 100 -14.21 -28.31 -8.85
C ASN A 100 -13.62 -29.38 -9.80
N GLU A 101 -12.47 -29.93 -9.40
CA GLU A 101 -11.82 -31.13 -9.95
C GLU A 101 -10.88 -30.84 -11.14
N ASP A 102 -9.64 -31.33 -11.22
CA ASP A 102 -8.78 -32.06 -10.27
C ASP A 102 -7.35 -32.06 -10.86
N THR A 103 -6.35 -32.16 -9.98
CA THR A 103 -5.07 -32.86 -10.16
C THR A 103 -4.35 -32.85 -11.52
N SER A 104 -3.17 -32.19 -11.54
CA SER A 104 -1.98 -32.71 -12.25
C SER A 104 -0.69 -32.23 -11.60
N LEU A 105 -0.31 -32.99 -10.57
CA LEU A 105 1.02 -33.49 -10.27
C LEU A 105 2.14 -33.09 -11.28
N SER A 106 3.10 -32.26 -10.86
CA SER A 106 4.51 -32.49 -11.18
C SER A 106 5.50 -31.69 -10.32
N LYS A 107 6.21 -32.48 -9.51
CA LYS A 107 7.63 -32.35 -9.12
C LYS A 107 8.03 -31.26 -8.13
N HIS A 108 7.92 -31.68 -6.87
CA HIS A 108 9.03 -31.60 -5.91
C HIS A 108 10.40 -31.71 -6.62
N LYS A 109 11.25 -30.69 -6.48
CA LYS A 109 12.70 -30.87 -6.42
C LYS A 109 13.18 -30.27 -5.09
N PRO A 110 13.65 -31.10 -4.14
CA PRO A 110 14.44 -30.60 -3.02
C PRO A 110 15.85 -30.30 -3.54
N GLN A 111 16.35 -29.09 -3.26
CA GLN A 111 17.79 -28.81 -3.38
C GLN A 111 18.23 -28.43 -1.97
N SER A 112 18.52 -29.48 -1.20
CA SER A 112 19.88 -29.89 -0.84
C SER A 112 20.51 -28.84 0.08
N ILE A 113 20.30 -29.08 1.36
CA ILE A 113 21.20 -28.69 2.42
C ILE A 113 22.51 -29.40 2.10
N ASP A 114 23.61 -28.65 1.97
CA ASP A 114 24.95 -29.22 2.00
C ASP A 114 25.38 -29.32 3.47
N PRO A 115 25.42 -30.53 4.06
CA PRO A 115 26.24 -30.79 5.22
C PRO A 115 27.68 -31.04 4.78
N ASP A 116 28.62 -30.63 5.62
CA ASP A 116 30.03 -31.04 5.61
C ASP A 116 30.99 -30.31 4.64
N THR A 117 31.55 -29.21 5.14
CA THR A 117 32.99 -29.25 5.41
C THR A 117 33.21 -28.70 6.80
N GLN A 118 33.06 -29.61 7.74
CA GLN A 118 33.64 -29.53 9.06
C GLN A 118 35.17 -29.47 8.92
N ALA A 119 35.81 -29.06 10.01
CA ALA A 119 37.22 -29.26 10.32
C ALA A 119 38.20 -28.21 9.74
N CYS A 120 39.11 -27.59 10.50
CA CYS A 120 39.52 -27.87 11.86
C CYS A 120 40.63 -26.91 12.34
N PHE A 121 40.70 -26.79 13.68
CA PHE A 121 41.89 -26.64 14.54
C PHE A 121 42.79 -25.38 14.47
N SER A 122 42.61 -24.55 15.50
CA SER A 122 43.58 -24.24 16.58
C SER A 122 44.84 -23.38 16.37
N ALA A 123 45.18 -22.78 17.51
CA ALA A 123 46.47 -22.24 17.96
C ALA A 123 46.79 -20.82 17.45
N ALA A 124 47.22 -19.86 18.27
CA ALA A 124 47.60 -19.81 19.68
C ALA A 124 47.49 -18.35 20.16
#